data_AF-A0A349TDG1-F1
#
_entry.id   AF-A0A349TDG1-F1
#
_cell.length_a   1.000
_cell.length_b   1.000
_cell.length_c   1.000
_cell.angle_alpha   90.00
_cell.angle_beta   90.00
_cell.angle_gamma   90.00
#
_symmetry.space_group_name_H-M   'P 1'
#
loop_
_entity.id
_entity.type
_entity.pdbx_description
1 polymer ?
#
loop_
_entity_poly.entity_id
_entity_poly.type
_entity_poly.pdbx_seq_one_letter_code
_entity_poly.pdbx_strand_id
1 'polypeptide(L)' 'MTRLAVFDCDGTLVDGQAEVCDSMDLAFAEAGLPPPNRNEVRRSVGLSLPFAVRRLVPEIDDEHVAHV' A
#
# COMPACT_ATOMS: atom_id res chain seq x y z
N MET A 1 14.46 -32.23 -15.97
CA MET A 1 14.89 -31.11 -15.09
C MET A 1 13.86 -30.02 -15.17
N THR A 2 13.31 -29.59 -14.05
CA THR A 2 12.33 -28.49 -14.02
C THR A 2 13.06 -27.17 -13.84
N ARG A 3 12.76 -26.18 -14.69
CA ARG A 3 13.21 -24.79 -14.54
C ARG A 3 11.99 -23.94 -14.18
N LEU A 4 12.07 -23.18 -13.08
CA LEU A 4 10.99 -22.32 -12.59
C LEU A 4 11.55 -20.92 -12.31
N ALA A 5 10.78 -19.91 -12.70
CA ALA A 5 10.97 -18.51 -12.31
C ALA A 5 9.65 -17.97 -11.77
N VAL A 6 9.71 -17.19 -10.69
CA VAL A 6 8.57 -16.50 -10.07
C VAL A 6 8.86 -15.02 -10.11
N PHE A 7 7.84 -14.24 -10.46
CA PHE A 7 7.90 -12.79 -10.54
C PHE A 7 6.84 -12.20 -9.62
N ASP A 8 7.19 -11.11 -8.96
CA ASP A 8 6.22 -10.24 -8.33
C ASP A 8 5.46 -9.43 -9.39
N CYS A 9 4.34 -8.80 -9.02
CA CYS A 9 3.53 -8.00 -9.93
C CYS A 9 3.96 -6.53 -9.92
N ASP A 10 3.72 -5.83 -8.81
CA ASP A 10 3.89 -4.38 -8.71
C ASP A 10 5.37 -4.01 -8.63
N GLY A 11 5.82 -3.12 -9.53
CA GLY A 11 7.22 -2.73 -9.64
C GLY A 11 8.12 -3.81 -10.25
N THR A 12 7.59 -4.97 -10.65
CA THR A 12 8.32 -6.02 -11.37
C THR A 12 7.76 -6.27 -12.76
N LEU A 13 6.49 -6.65 -12.87
CA LEU A 13 5.80 -6.87 -14.15
C LEU A 13 4.98 -5.65 -14.59
N VAL A 14 4.51 -4.84 -13.65
CA VAL A 14 3.62 -3.70 -13.89
C VAL A 14 4.10 -2.49 -13.10
N ASP A 15 4.10 -1.31 -13.74
CA ASP A 15 4.30 -0.02 -13.06
C ASP A 15 2.94 0.55 -12.61
N GLY A 16 2.38 -0.02 -11.53
CA GLY A 16 1.07 0.35 -10.97
C GLY A 16 1.13 1.38 -9.83
N GLN A 17 2.26 2.06 -9.64
CA GLN A 17 2.46 2.91 -8.46
C GLN A 17 1.59 4.17 -8.44
N ALA A 18 1.15 4.66 -9.61
CA ALA A 18 0.25 5.80 -9.68
C ALA A 18 -1.14 5.42 -9.14
N GLU A 19 -1.67 4.29 -9.56
CA GLU A 19 -2.95 3.75 -9.14
C GLU A 19 -2.94 3.40 -7.65
N VAL A 20 -1.82 2.88 -7.12
CA VAL A 20 -1.67 2.65 -5.68
C VAL A 20 -1.73 3.96 -4.90
N CYS A 21 -1.08 5.03 -5.39
CA CYS A 21 -1.16 6.35 -4.74
C CYS A 21 -2.58 6.89 -4.74
N ASP A 22 -3.27 6.83 -5.87
CA ASP A 22 -4.63 7.35 -6.00
C ASP A 22 -5.61 6.54 -5.13
N SER A 23 -5.45 5.22 -5.05
CA SER A 23 -6.25 4.36 -4.16
C SER A 23 -6.02 4.68 -2.69
N MET A 24 -4.76 4.96 -2.31
CA MET A 24 -4.44 5.33 -0.93
C MET A 24 -5.00 6.72 -0.58
N ASP A 25 -4.95 7.69 -1.50
CA ASP A 25 -5.56 9.00 -1.31
C ASP A 25 -7.09 8.87 -1.08
N LEU A 26 -7.76 8.01 -1.85
CA LEU A 26 -9.19 7.71 -1.67
C LEU A 26 -9.48 7.05 -0.32
N ALA A 27 -8.74 6.01 0.04
CA ALA A 27 -8.93 5.30 1.31
C ALA A 27 -8.75 6.22 2.52
N PHE A 28 -7.75 7.10 2.49
CA PHE A 28 -7.53 8.08 3.56
C PHE A 28 -8.67 9.10 3.63
N ALA A 29 -9.17 9.58 2.48
CA ALA A 29 -10.32 10.47 2.45
C ALA A 29 -11.58 9.83 3.03
N GLU A 30 -11.87 8.56 2.69
CA GLU A 30 -13.00 7.79 3.23
C GLU A 30 -12.86 7.54 4.74
N ALA A 31 -11.65 7.31 5.23
CA ALA A 31 -11.34 7.16 6.65
C ALA A 31 -11.30 8.50 7.43
N GLY A 32 -11.52 9.65 6.77
CA GLY A 32 -11.43 10.97 7.39
C GLY A 32 -10.02 11.36 7.83
N LEU A 33 -8.99 10.75 7.23
CA LEU A 33 -7.58 10.97 7.51
C LEU A 33 -6.97 11.99 6.52
N PRO A 34 -5.92 12.72 6.94
CA PRO A 34 -5.19 13.61 6.02
C PRO A 34 -4.49 12.80 4.93
N PRO A 35 -4.44 13.29 3.67
CA PRO A 35 -3.85 12.53 2.57
C PRO A 35 -2.38 12.15 2.86
N PRO A 36 -1.97 10.91 2.56
CA PRO A 36 -0.63 10.44 2.87
C PRO A 36 0.41 11.04 1.92
N ASN A 37 1.67 11.02 2.32
CA ASN A 37 2.75 11.40 1.42
C ASN A 37 2.91 10.33 0.32
N ARG A 38 2.64 10.70 -0.94
CA ARG A 38 2.74 9.77 -2.08
C ARG A 38 4.12 9.09 -2.20
N ASN A 39 5.21 9.72 -1.77
CA ASN A 39 6.53 9.06 -1.78
C ASN A 39 6.66 7.98 -0.69
N GLU A 40 5.99 8.14 0.45
CA GLU A 40 5.94 7.12 1.48
C GLU A 40 5.02 5.97 1.07
N VAL A 41 3.91 6.27 0.39
CA VAL A 41 3.02 5.25 -0.20
C VAL A 41 3.79 4.38 -1.21
N ARG A 42 4.53 4.98 -2.13
CA ARG A 42 5.38 4.26 -3.11
C ARG A 42 6.39 3.34 -2.44
N ARG A 43 7.02 3.79 -1.35
CA ARG A 43 7.99 3.00 -0.59
C ARG A 43 7.37 1.84 0.18
N SER A 44 6.04 1.82 0.32
CA SER A 44 5.29 0.74 0.95
C SER A 44 4.77 -0.30 -0.05
N VAL A 45 4.90 -0.09 -1.36
CA VAL A 45 4.49 -1.07 -2.39
C VAL A 45 5.27 -2.38 -2.21
N GLY A 46 4.55 -3.50 -2.21
CA GLY A 46 5.09 -4.84 -1.91
C GLY A 46 5.00 -5.25 -0.43
N LEU A 47 4.60 -4.34 0.48
CA LEU A 47 4.25 -4.70 1.86
C LEU A 47 2.80 -5.17 1.93
N SER A 48 2.45 -5.91 3.00
CA SER A 48 1.04 -6.16 3.29
C SER A 48 0.33 -4.84 3.63
N LEU A 49 -0.92 -4.71 3.17
CA LEU A 49 -1.68 -3.46 3.31
C LEU A 49 -1.82 -3.01 4.79
N PRO A 50 -2.11 -3.88 5.78
CA PRO A 50 -2.10 -3.50 7.19
C PRO A 50 -0.77 -2.93 7.69
N PHE A 51 0.35 -3.49 7.22
CA PHE A 51 1.68 -3.02 7.59
C PHE A 51 2.03 -1.69 6.92
N ALA A 52 1.65 -1.53 5.65
CA ALA A 52 1.79 -0.28 4.91
C ALA A 52 1.01 0.86 5.59
N VAL A 53 -0.25 0.63 5.96
CA VAL A 53 -1.09 1.63 6.62
C VAL A 53 -0.53 2.03 7.99
N ARG A 54 -0.11 1.09 8.83
CA ARG A 54 0.55 1.41 10.12
C ARG A 54 1.82 2.23 9.96
N ARG A 55 2.54 2.06 8.84
CA ARG A 55 3.74 2.86 8.56
C ARG A 55 3.40 4.29 8.14
N LEU A 56 2.27 4.49 7.46
CA LEU A 56 1.78 5.79 7.02
C LEU A 56 1.05 6.55 8.15
N VAL A 57 0.37 5.83 9.03
CA VAL A 57 -0.36 6.38 10.18
C VAL A 57 0.03 5.57 11.43
N PRO A 58 1.14 5.91 12.12
CA PRO A 58 1.63 5.12 13.25
C PRO A 58 0.65 5.00 14.42
N GLU A 59 -0.21 6.00 14.58
CA GLU A 59 -1.18 6.12 15.67
C GLU A 59 -2.54 5.46 15.34
N ILE A 60 -2.67 4.81 14.18
CA ILE A 60 -3.92 4.16 13.77
C ILE A 60 -4.26 3.01 14.72
N ASP A 61 -5.52 2.90 15.11
CA ASP A 61 -5.96 1.81 15.98
C ASP A 61 -6.09 0.46 15.23
N ASP A 62 -6.14 -0.62 16.01
CA ASP A 62 -6.26 -1.98 15.47
C ASP A 62 -7.61 -2.21 14.77
N GLU A 63 -8.66 -1.47 15.13
CA GLU A 63 -10.00 -1.59 14.53
C GLU A 63 -9.99 -1.08 13.09
N HIS A 64 -9.41 0.09 12.84
CA HIS A 64 -9.23 0.64 11.51
C HIS A 64 -8.34 -0.25 10.66
N VAL A 65 -7.22 -0.75 11.20
CA VAL A 65 -6.32 -1.64 10.45
C VAL A 65 -6.96 -2.99 10.12
N ALA A 66 -7.88 -3.50 10.94
CA ALA A 66 -8.58 -4.75 10.67
C ALA A 66 -9.61 -4.64 9.52
N HIS A 67 -10.02 -3.42 9.16
CA HIS A 67 -10.92 -3.15 8.04
C HIS A 67 -10.20 -2.86 6.71
N VAL A 68 -8.87 -2.98 6.70
CA VAL A 68 -7.99 -2.80 5.55
C VAL A 68 -7.68 -4.15 4.90
#